data_AF-A0A917HRE5-F1
#
_entry.id   AF-A0A917HRE5-F1
#
_cell.length_a   1.000
_cell.length_b   1.000
_cell.length_c   1.000
_cell.angle_alpha   90.00
_cell.angle_beta   90.00
_cell.angle_gamma   90.00
#
_symmetry.space_group_name_H-M   'P 1'
#
loop_
_entity.id
_entity.type
_entity.pdbx_description
1 polymer ?
#
loop_
_entity_poly.entity_id
_entity_poly.type
_entity_poly.pdbx_seq_one_letter_code
_entity_poly.pdbx_strand_id
1 'polypeptide(L)'
;MNENIVAKILFIIGVAQMVVGFLLGIILANADYFYDGFVWSTFLAWTIGGFVSGMLFIGFSEVIKLLNAINGKMTPLEAAGDKKTNNYLDIFNGVEIKPASVNWTLAEQDQEKIYELYANENIAEVIPSILEGYCIVKLKDAQEQFVRVVDVGGFSAEEVHDKEIKHRVISWYNHA
;
A
#
# COMPACT_ATOMS: atom_id res chain seq x y z
N MET A 1 -17.82 8.01 -0.17
CA MET A 1 -16.55 8.74 -0.05
C MET A 1 -16.01 8.44 1.35
N ASN A 2 -15.23 7.36 1.50
CA ASN A 2 -14.68 7.01 2.81
C ASN A 2 -13.53 7.97 3.11
N GLU A 3 -13.78 8.96 3.95
CA GLU A 3 -12.73 9.85 4.44
C GLU A 3 -11.71 9.04 5.25
N ASN A 4 -10.42 9.32 5.05
CA ASN A 4 -9.39 8.73 5.90
C ASN A 4 -9.50 9.35 7.30
N ILE A 5 -10.10 8.59 8.24
CA ILE A 5 -10.30 8.99 9.63
C ILE A 5 -8.97 9.36 10.29
N VAL A 6 -7.90 8.61 10.01
CA VAL A 6 -6.56 8.85 10.57
C VAL A 6 -6.04 10.22 10.15
N ALA A 7 -6.14 10.55 8.86
CA ALA A 7 -5.70 11.86 8.39
C ALA A 7 -6.53 13.01 8.96
N LYS A 8 -7.83 12.81 9.16
CA LYS A 8 -8.70 13.82 9.78
C LYS A 8 -8.31 14.09 11.24
N ILE A 9 -7.99 13.04 11.99
CA ILE A 9 -7.52 13.15 13.38
C ILE A 9 -6.19 13.91 13.44
N LEU A 10 -5.22 13.55 12.58
CA LEU A 10 -3.92 14.23 12.54
C LEU A 10 -4.04 15.71 12.17
N PHE A 11 -4.92 16.06 11.25
CA PHE A 11 -5.22 17.45 10.92
C PHE A 11 -5.75 18.22 12.14
N ILE A 12 -6.70 17.64 12.88
CA ILE A 12 -7.27 18.26 14.08
C ILE A 12 -6.21 18.43 15.17
N ILE A 13 -5.35 17.43 15.37
CA ILE A 13 -4.22 17.50 16.32
C ILE A 13 -3.28 18.64 15.93
N GLY A 14 -2.93 18.77 14.65
CA GLY A 14 -2.08 19.86 14.16
C GLY A 14 -2.66 21.24 14.49
N VAL A 15 -3.95 21.45 14.23
CA VAL A 15 -4.64 22.71 14.56
C VAL A 15 -4.67 22.95 16.08
N ALA A 16 -5.02 21.93 16.86
CA ALA A 16 -5.04 22.02 18.32
C ALA A 16 -3.66 22.39 18.89
N GLN A 17 -2.58 21.82 18.33
CA GLN A 17 -1.21 22.09 18.74
C GLN A 17 -0.80 23.55 18.50
N MET A 18 -1.24 24.16 17.40
CA MET A 18 -1.01 25.59 17.15
C MET A 18 -1.71 26.46 18.21
N VAL A 19 -2.96 26.14 18.53
CA VAL A 19 -3.75 26.88 19.54
C VAL A 19 -3.13 26.73 20.92
N VAL A 20 -2.74 25.51 21.30
CA VAL A 20 -2.09 25.24 22.59
C VAL A 20 -0.74 25.97 22.68
N GLY A 21 0.08 25.92 21.64
CA GLY A 21 1.37 26.64 21.61
C GLY A 21 1.20 28.15 21.77
N PHE A 22 0.20 28.73 21.13
CA PHE A 22 -0.14 30.15 21.27
C PHE A 22 -0.59 30.50 22.70
N LEU A 23 -1.52 29.72 23.28
CA LEU A 23 -2.01 29.95 24.64
C LEU A 23 -0.91 29.78 25.70
N LEU A 24 -0.09 28.74 25.59
CA LEU A 24 1.07 28.53 26.46
C LEU A 24 2.08 29.67 26.32
N GLY A 25 2.31 30.16 25.10
CA GLY A 25 3.15 31.32 24.88
C GLY A 25 2.69 32.55 25.66
N ILE A 26 1.38 32.85 25.66
CA ILE A 26 0.82 33.98 26.42
C ILE A 26 0.95 33.75 27.92
N ILE A 27 0.60 32.56 28.41
CA ILE A 27 0.65 32.25 29.85
C ILE A 27 2.08 32.36 30.37
N LEU A 28 3.04 31.73 29.68
CA LEU A 28 4.43 31.67 30.12
C LEU A 28 5.15 33.00 29.94
N ALA A 29 4.81 33.79 28.92
CA ALA A 29 5.40 35.12 28.74
C ALA A 29 4.93 36.15 29.79
N ASN A 30 3.83 35.88 30.50
CA ASN A 30 3.33 36.70 31.60
C ASN A 30 3.68 36.14 32.99
N ALA A 31 4.23 34.93 33.09
CA ALA A 31 4.48 34.24 34.36
C ALA A 31 5.87 34.53 34.95
N ASP A 32 6.72 35.29 34.27
CA ASP A 32 8.10 35.48 34.66
C ASP A 32 8.22 36.56 35.76
N TYR A 33 8.35 36.12 37.01
CA TYR A 33 8.47 36.99 38.18
C TYR A 33 9.71 37.90 38.17
N PHE A 34 10.72 37.57 37.36
CA PHE A 34 11.97 38.33 37.29
C PHE A 34 11.90 39.53 36.35
N TYR A 35 11.01 39.49 35.35
CA TYR A 35 10.82 40.55 34.38
C TYR A 35 9.45 41.16 34.60
N ASP A 36 9.42 42.40 35.06
CA ASP A 36 8.18 43.15 35.25
C ASP A 36 7.62 43.54 33.86
N GLY A 37 6.97 42.59 33.19
CA GLY A 37 6.41 42.76 31.86
C GLY A 37 6.35 41.49 31.00
N PHE A 38 5.83 41.65 29.78
CA PHE A 38 5.65 40.56 28.82
C PHE A 38 6.98 40.17 28.16
N VAL A 39 7.41 38.91 28.34
CA VAL A 39 8.65 38.40 27.76
C VAL A 39 8.42 37.90 26.33
N TRP A 40 8.69 38.77 25.35
CA TRP A 40 8.48 38.49 23.92
C TRP A 40 9.24 37.26 23.39
N SER A 41 10.46 37.01 23.87
CA SER A 41 11.26 35.86 23.44
C SER A 41 10.58 34.54 23.79
N THR A 42 10.06 34.43 25.02
CA THR A 42 9.31 33.26 25.49
C THR A 42 8.05 33.06 24.67
N PHE A 43 7.26 34.13 24.48
CA PHE A 43 6.04 34.06 23.67
C PHE A 43 6.32 33.56 22.24
N LEU A 44 7.32 34.14 21.57
CA LEU A 44 7.68 33.78 20.21
C LEU A 44 8.20 32.35 20.12
N ALA A 45 9.04 31.91 21.06
CA ALA A 45 9.56 30.54 21.07
C ALA A 45 8.43 29.50 21.15
N TRP A 46 7.47 29.68 22.06
CA TRP A 46 6.33 28.78 22.21
C TRP A 46 5.36 28.84 21.04
N THR A 47 5.06 30.04 20.54
CA THR A 47 4.13 30.23 19.43
C THR A 47 4.71 29.64 18.13
N ILE A 48 5.98 29.93 17.82
CA ILE A 48 6.64 29.41 16.62
C ILE A 48 6.83 27.90 16.74
N GLY A 49 7.25 27.40 17.92
CA GLY A 49 7.39 25.95 18.15
C GLY A 49 6.06 25.21 17.95
N GLY A 50 4.97 25.72 18.54
CA GLY A 50 3.62 25.18 18.34
C GLY A 50 3.15 25.26 16.89
N PHE A 51 3.44 26.38 16.21
CA PHE A 51 3.10 26.56 14.80
C PHE A 51 3.82 25.57 13.88
N VAL A 52 5.16 25.47 13.99
CA VAL A 52 5.98 24.56 13.18
C VAL A 52 5.57 23.10 13.43
N SER A 53 5.37 22.73 14.69
CA SER A 53 4.93 21.38 15.04
C SER A 53 3.51 21.08 14.53
N GLY A 54 2.58 22.03 14.65
CA GLY A 54 1.24 21.90 14.09
C GLY A 54 1.24 21.74 12.57
N MET A 55 2.07 22.52 11.87
CA MET A 55 2.24 22.42 10.41
C MET A 55 2.79 21.05 9.99
N LEU A 56 3.70 20.47 10.77
CA LEU A 56 4.23 19.13 10.53
C LEU A 56 3.13 18.05 10.62
N PHE A 57 2.25 18.10 11.63
CA PHE A 57 1.11 17.18 11.73
C PHE A 57 0.12 17.33 10.58
N ILE A 58 -0.16 18.56 10.14
CA ILE A 58 -1.01 18.81 8.97
C ILE A 58 -0.38 18.21 7.71
N GLY A 59 0.93 18.42 7.51
CA GLY A 59 1.68 17.83 6.40
C GLY A 59 1.60 16.30 6.39
N PHE A 60 1.78 15.65 7.54
CA PHE A 60 1.60 14.19 7.64
C PHE A 60 0.17 13.75 7.34
N SER A 61 -0.84 14.51 7.77
CA SER A 61 -2.23 14.24 7.39
C SER A 61 -2.41 14.23 5.87
N GLU A 62 -1.80 15.18 5.16
CA GLU A 62 -1.88 15.25 3.69
C GLU A 62 -1.16 14.08 3.02
N VAL A 63 0.03 13.71 3.49
CA VAL A 63 0.76 12.54 3.00
C VAL A 63 -0.10 11.26 3.17
N ILE A 64 -0.74 11.09 4.32
CA ILE A 64 -1.60 9.91 4.58
C ILE A 64 -2.87 9.94 3.71
N LYS A 65 -3.47 11.11 3.48
CA LYS A 65 -4.59 11.24 2.52
C LYS A 65 -4.17 10.83 1.12
N LEU A 66 -3.01 11.29 0.69
CA LEU A 66 -2.47 10.98 -0.62
C LEU A 66 -2.20 9.48 -0.75
N LEU A 67 -1.56 8.87 0.25
CA LEU A 67 -1.29 7.44 0.27
C LEU A 67 -2.59 6.62 0.24
N ASN A 68 -3.59 7.01 1.02
CA ASN A 68 -4.89 6.33 1.00
C ASN A 68 -5.63 6.52 -0.34
N ALA A 69 -5.48 7.69 -0.97
CA ALA A 69 -6.02 7.94 -2.29
C ALA A 69 -5.31 7.10 -3.36
N ILE A 70 -3.99 6.92 -3.25
CA ILE A 70 -3.22 6.04 -4.13
C ILE A 70 -3.62 4.57 -3.91
N ASN A 71 -3.70 4.10 -2.67
CA ASN A 71 -4.15 2.75 -2.34
C ASN A 71 -5.56 2.47 -2.89
N GLY A 72 -6.49 3.41 -2.72
CA GLY A 72 -7.84 3.34 -3.31
C GLY A 72 -7.87 3.45 -4.84
N LYS A 73 -6.80 3.99 -5.45
CA LYS A 73 -6.59 4.09 -6.91
C LYS A 73 -5.65 3.03 -7.49
N MET A 74 -5.10 2.13 -6.67
CA MET A 74 -4.48 0.88 -7.09
C MET A 74 -5.49 -0.29 -7.04
N THR A 75 -6.55 -0.16 -6.25
CA THR A 75 -7.76 -1.02 -6.32
C THR A 75 -8.67 -0.88 -7.57
N PRO A 76 -8.51 0.07 -8.52
CA PRO A 76 -9.26 0.13 -9.78
C PRO A 76 -8.92 -0.96 -10.80
N LEU A 77 -7.94 -1.83 -10.56
CA LEU A 77 -7.82 -3.07 -11.35
C LEU A 77 -8.95 -4.07 -11.04
N GLU A 78 -9.70 -3.89 -9.95
CA GLU A 78 -10.93 -4.66 -9.69
C GLU A 78 -12.23 -3.85 -9.91
N ALA A 79 -12.17 -2.52 -10.07
CA ALA A 79 -13.36 -1.66 -10.16
C ALA A 79 -13.53 -0.85 -11.45
N ALA A 80 -12.61 -0.99 -12.42
CA ALA A 80 -12.81 -0.55 -13.80
C ALA A 80 -13.19 -1.73 -14.73
N GLY A 81 -13.91 -2.71 -14.19
CA GLY A 81 -14.76 -3.60 -14.96
C GLY A 81 -16.02 -2.84 -15.38
N ASP A 82 -15.92 -2.15 -16.51
CA ASP A 82 -17.04 -1.75 -17.34
C ASP A 82 -18.05 -2.91 -17.45
N LYS A 83 -19.33 -2.58 -17.70
CA LYS A 83 -20.48 -3.50 -17.73
C LYS A 83 -20.32 -4.68 -18.70
N LYS A 84 -19.53 -5.67 -18.28
CA LYS A 84 -19.42 -7.03 -18.82
C LYS A 84 -19.10 -7.94 -17.65
N THR A 85 -20.12 -8.19 -16.84
CA THR A 85 -20.22 -9.39 -16.02
C THR A 85 -20.31 -10.60 -16.95
N ASN A 86 -19.22 -10.94 -17.63
CA ASN A 86 -19.04 -12.26 -18.20
C ASN A 86 -18.53 -13.13 -17.06
N ASN A 87 -19.48 -13.84 -16.48
CA ASN A 87 -19.39 -14.98 -15.57
C ASN A 87 -18.00 -15.63 -15.45
N TYR A 88 -17.17 -15.16 -14.50
CA TYR A 88 -16.07 -15.97 -13.96
C TYR A 88 -16.58 -17.04 -12.98
N LEU A 89 -17.82 -16.90 -12.50
CA LEU A 89 -18.51 -17.92 -11.71
C LEU A 89 -19.17 -19.03 -12.56
N ASP A 90 -19.21 -18.92 -13.90
CA ASP A 90 -19.69 -20.00 -14.78
C ASP A 90 -18.61 -21.06 -15.10
N ILE A 91 -17.37 -20.86 -14.63
CA ILE A 91 -16.24 -21.78 -14.85
C ILE A 91 -16.50 -23.15 -14.21
N PHE A 92 -17.42 -23.25 -13.24
CA PHE A 92 -17.79 -24.51 -12.59
C PHE A 92 -18.88 -25.31 -13.33
N ASN A 93 -19.48 -24.78 -14.39
CA ASN A 93 -20.52 -25.45 -15.17
C ASN A 93 -20.00 -25.98 -16.52
N GLY A 94 -18.95 -26.80 -16.50
CA GLY A 94 -18.69 -27.80 -17.56
C GLY A 94 -18.58 -27.31 -19.02
N VAL A 95 -18.23 -26.04 -19.27
CA VAL A 95 -17.99 -25.54 -20.63
C VAL A 95 -16.50 -25.60 -20.93
N GLU A 96 -16.11 -26.27 -22.02
CA GLU A 96 -14.74 -26.30 -22.55
C GLU A 96 -14.21 -24.86 -22.75
N ILE A 97 -13.15 -24.50 -22.03
CA ILE A 97 -12.55 -23.17 -22.08
C ILE A 97 -11.38 -23.19 -23.07
N LYS A 98 -11.49 -22.39 -24.14
CA LYS A 98 -10.31 -21.98 -24.92
C LYS A 98 -9.39 -21.15 -24.01
N PRO A 99 -8.09 -21.45 -23.92
CA PRO A 99 -7.20 -20.83 -22.93
C PRO A 99 -7.23 -19.31 -23.07
N ALA A 100 -7.59 -18.63 -21.98
CA ALA A 100 -7.56 -17.17 -21.92
C ALA A 100 -6.12 -16.69 -22.12
N SER A 101 -5.91 -15.82 -23.10
CA SER A 101 -4.59 -15.24 -23.37
C SER A 101 -4.19 -14.30 -22.24
N VAL A 102 -3.03 -14.54 -21.63
CA VAL A 102 -2.44 -13.65 -20.62
C VAL A 102 -2.16 -12.30 -21.28
N ASN A 103 -2.83 -11.25 -20.82
CA ASN A 103 -2.74 -9.91 -21.40
C ASN A 103 -2.14 -8.90 -20.41
N TRP A 104 -1.10 -9.33 -19.69
CA TRP A 104 -0.28 -8.45 -18.87
C TRP A 104 1.16 -8.96 -18.89
N THR A 105 2.09 -8.05 -18.69
CA THR A 105 3.53 -8.32 -18.67
C THR A 105 4.07 -8.00 -17.29
N LEU A 106 4.95 -8.86 -16.78
CA LEU A 106 5.61 -8.63 -15.51
C LEU A 106 6.55 -7.41 -15.62
N ALA A 107 6.38 -6.44 -14.74
CA ALA A 107 7.28 -5.29 -14.66
C ALA A 107 8.65 -5.71 -14.08
N GLU A 108 9.72 -5.03 -14.49
CA GLU A 108 11.09 -5.31 -14.00
C GLU A 108 11.18 -5.24 -12.46
N GLN A 109 10.50 -4.26 -11.86
CA GLN A 109 10.41 -4.10 -10.40
C GLN A 109 9.77 -5.30 -9.70
N ASP A 110 8.74 -5.90 -10.30
CA ASP A 110 8.08 -7.07 -9.73
C ASP A 110 8.91 -8.33 -9.92
N GLN A 111 9.69 -8.38 -11.01
CA GLN A 111 10.66 -9.44 -11.25
C GLN A 111 11.79 -9.41 -10.22
N GLU A 112 12.30 -8.22 -9.86
CA GLU A 112 13.29 -8.04 -8.79
C GLU A 112 12.80 -8.61 -7.45
N LYS A 113 11.54 -8.31 -7.06
CA LYS A 113 10.94 -8.87 -5.83
C LYS A 113 10.96 -10.40 -5.81
N ILE A 114 10.69 -11.05 -6.96
CA ILE A 114 10.72 -12.51 -7.08
C ILE A 114 12.15 -13.04 -6.91
N TYR A 115 13.14 -12.39 -7.52
CA TYR A 115 14.55 -12.77 -7.35
C TYR A 115 15.04 -12.59 -5.91
N GLU A 116 14.55 -11.58 -5.19
CA GLU A 116 14.83 -11.40 -3.76
C GLU A 116 14.22 -12.53 -2.92
N LEU A 117 12.95 -12.89 -3.18
CA LEU A 117 12.24 -13.95 -2.46
C LEU A 117 12.96 -15.31 -2.61
N TYR A 118 13.45 -15.61 -3.81
CA TYR A 118 14.13 -16.87 -4.12
C TYR A 118 15.64 -16.71 -4.30
N ALA A 119 16.28 -15.76 -3.60
CA ALA A 119 17.72 -15.50 -3.74
C ALA A 119 18.62 -16.73 -3.50
N ASN A 120 18.10 -17.72 -2.75
CA ASN A 120 18.79 -18.98 -2.43
C ASN A 120 18.33 -20.17 -3.30
N GLU A 121 17.40 -19.97 -4.22
CA GLU A 121 16.87 -21.01 -5.10
C GLU A 121 17.19 -20.68 -6.57
N ASN A 122 17.18 -21.69 -7.45
CA ASN A 122 17.49 -21.49 -8.86
C ASN A 122 16.20 -21.32 -9.66
N ILE A 123 15.91 -20.08 -10.05
CA ILE A 123 14.73 -19.75 -10.85
C ILE A 123 14.97 -20.15 -12.31
N ALA A 124 14.18 -21.09 -12.81
CA ALA A 124 14.21 -21.52 -14.21
C ALA A 124 13.39 -20.57 -15.11
N GLU A 125 12.22 -20.14 -14.64
CA GLU A 125 11.31 -19.31 -15.42
C GLU A 125 10.28 -18.62 -14.52
N VAL A 126 9.87 -17.42 -14.91
CA VAL A 126 8.76 -16.69 -14.28
C VAL A 126 7.70 -16.44 -15.36
N ILE A 127 6.49 -16.95 -15.13
CA ILE A 127 5.38 -16.90 -16.09
C ILE A 127 4.22 -16.09 -15.48
N PRO A 128 3.75 -15.01 -16.12
CA PRO A 128 2.57 -14.29 -15.67
C PRO A 128 1.33 -15.19 -15.77
N SER A 129 0.48 -15.20 -14.74
CA SER A 129 -0.73 -16.03 -14.72
C SER A 129 -1.93 -15.35 -15.37
N ILE A 130 -3.08 -16.03 -15.46
CA ILE A 130 -4.35 -15.40 -15.83
C ILE A 130 -4.86 -14.34 -14.86
N LEU A 131 -4.34 -14.32 -13.63
CA LEU A 131 -4.66 -13.33 -12.62
C LEU A 131 -3.53 -12.31 -12.57
N GLU A 132 -3.87 -11.05 -12.79
CA GLU A 132 -2.93 -9.94 -12.66
C GLU A 132 -2.41 -9.86 -11.22
N GLY A 133 -1.12 -9.59 -11.07
CA GLY A 133 -0.44 -9.61 -9.77
C GLY A 133 -0.02 -11.01 -9.29
N TYR A 134 -0.34 -12.09 -10.03
CA TYR A 134 0.08 -13.45 -9.67
C TYR A 134 0.97 -14.09 -10.72
N CYS A 135 2.13 -14.57 -10.31
CA CYS A 135 3.09 -15.24 -11.17
C CYS A 135 3.27 -16.71 -10.78
N ILE A 136 3.65 -17.49 -11.77
CA ILE A 136 4.12 -18.86 -11.61
C ILE A 136 5.64 -18.84 -11.72
N VAL A 137 6.31 -19.30 -10.66
CA VAL A 137 7.76 -19.39 -10.61
C VAL A 137 8.15 -20.86 -10.69
N LYS A 138 8.88 -21.22 -11.74
CA LYS A 138 9.51 -22.54 -11.89
C LYS A 138 10.85 -22.51 -11.21
N LEU A 139 11.03 -23.39 -10.24
CA LEU A 139 12.24 -23.51 -9.46
C LEU A 139 12.89 -24.85 -9.80
N LYS A 140 14.22 -24.85 -9.93
CA LYS A 140 15.01 -26.02 -10.27
C LYS A 140 15.89 -26.39 -9.09
N ASP A 141 15.61 -27.53 -8.48
CA ASP A 141 16.52 -28.17 -7.53
C ASP A 141 17.28 -29.30 -8.24
N ALA A 142 18.38 -29.78 -7.65
CA ALA A 142 19.39 -30.63 -8.26
C ALA A 142 18.85 -31.86 -9.02
N GLN A 143 17.62 -32.34 -8.73
CA GLN A 143 16.97 -33.44 -9.44
C GLN A 143 15.47 -33.25 -9.70
N GLU A 144 14.83 -32.15 -9.26
CA GLU A 144 13.38 -31.95 -9.39
C GLU A 144 13.02 -30.52 -9.80
N GLN A 145 11.96 -30.39 -10.61
CA GLN A 145 11.35 -29.10 -10.96
C GLN A 145 10.04 -28.96 -10.19
N PHE A 146 9.91 -27.89 -9.41
CA PHE A 146 8.66 -27.58 -8.73
C PHE A 146 8.18 -26.18 -9.08
N VAL A 147 6.87 -25.99 -8.94
CA VAL A 147 6.16 -24.79 -9.37
C VAL A 147 5.55 -24.14 -8.14
N ARG A 148 5.83 -22.84 -7.94
CA ARG A 148 5.22 -22.05 -6.87
C ARG A 148 4.40 -20.89 -7.47
N VAL A 149 3.33 -20.53 -6.77
CA VAL A 149 2.48 -19.39 -7.12
C VAL A 149 2.85 -18.24 -6.19
N VAL A 150 3.15 -17.09 -6.78
CA VAL A 150 3.68 -15.93 -6.07
C VAL A 150 2.79 -14.73 -6.35
N ASP A 151 2.43 -14.01 -5.29
CA ASP A 151 1.78 -12.71 -5.34
C ASP A 151 2.87 -11.62 -5.43
N VAL A 152 2.80 -10.79 -6.46
CA VAL A 152 3.67 -9.63 -6.69
C VAL A 152 2.93 -8.29 -6.59
N GLY A 153 1.62 -8.31 -6.31
CA GLY A 153 0.82 -7.09 -6.16
C GLY A 153 1.17 -6.26 -4.93
N GLY A 154 1.87 -6.85 -3.96
CA GLY A 154 2.33 -6.22 -2.74
C GLY A 154 3.66 -5.44 -2.86
N PHE A 155 4.13 -4.93 -1.71
CA PHE A 155 5.43 -4.30 -1.58
C PHE A 155 6.58 -5.31 -1.79
N SER A 156 6.39 -6.54 -1.33
CA SER A 156 7.28 -7.69 -1.51
C SER A 156 6.57 -8.81 -2.27
N ALA A 157 7.34 -9.67 -2.93
CA ALA A 157 6.81 -10.91 -3.47
C ALA A 157 6.58 -11.91 -2.33
N GLU A 158 5.42 -12.56 -2.30
CA GLU A 158 5.08 -13.55 -1.28
C GLU A 158 4.47 -14.80 -1.91
N GLU A 159 4.72 -15.96 -1.30
CA GLU A 159 4.06 -17.18 -1.73
C GLU A 159 2.56 -17.15 -1.39
N VAL A 160 1.74 -17.54 -2.37
CA VAL A 160 0.29 -17.59 -2.17
C VAL A 160 -0.08 -18.78 -1.28
N HIS A 161 -0.62 -18.45 -0.10
CA HIS A 161 -1.14 -19.42 0.86
C HIS A 161 -2.65 -19.67 0.69
N ASP A 162 -3.35 -18.78 -0.01
CA ASP A 162 -4.76 -18.94 -0.33
C ASP A 162 -4.97 -20.15 -1.26
N LYS A 163 -5.74 -21.13 -0.77
CA LYS A 163 -5.97 -22.39 -1.47
C LYS A 163 -6.78 -22.20 -2.76
N GLU A 164 -7.71 -21.24 -2.79
CA GLU A 164 -8.57 -21.01 -3.96
C GLU A 164 -7.76 -20.37 -5.09
N ILE A 165 -6.98 -19.34 -4.77
CA ILE A 165 -6.14 -18.65 -5.75
C ILE A 165 -5.06 -19.60 -6.29
N LYS A 166 -4.39 -20.32 -5.39
CA LYS A 166 -3.37 -21.31 -5.76
C LYS A 166 -3.95 -22.40 -6.67
N HIS A 167 -5.14 -22.92 -6.35
CA HIS A 167 -5.79 -23.93 -7.18
C HIS A 167 -6.15 -23.38 -8.57
N ARG A 168 -6.69 -22.16 -8.64
CA ARG A 168 -7.06 -21.51 -9.91
C ARG A 168 -5.86 -21.32 -10.82
N VAL A 169 -4.78 -20.73 -10.31
CA VAL A 169 -3.55 -20.45 -11.08
C VAL A 169 -2.90 -21.76 -11.57
N ILE A 170 -2.81 -22.78 -10.71
CA ILE A 170 -2.25 -24.09 -11.08
C ILE A 170 -3.13 -24.81 -12.09
N SER A 171 -4.46 -24.77 -11.91
CA SER A 171 -5.40 -25.41 -12.84
C SER A 171 -5.27 -24.83 -14.24
N TRP A 172 -5.17 -23.50 -14.37
CA TRP A 172 -4.92 -22.85 -15.65
C TRP A 172 -3.58 -23.28 -16.25
N TYR A 173 -2.50 -23.25 -15.46
CA TYR A 173 -1.17 -23.60 -15.94
C TYR A 173 -1.06 -25.05 -16.45
N ASN A 174 -1.75 -25.99 -15.82
CA ASN A 174 -1.75 -27.39 -16.24
C ASN A 174 -2.59 -27.65 -17.52
N HIS A 175 -3.45 -26.71 -17.91
CA HIS A 175 -4.30 -26.79 -19.11
C HIS A 175 -3.85 -25.82 -20.22
N ALA A 176 -2.77 -25.07 -20.01
CA ALA A 176 -2.16 -24.14 -20.97
C ALA A 176 -1.09 -24.83 -21.82
#